data_AF-A0A847JZA2-F1
#
_entry.id   AF-A0A847JZA2-F1
#
_cell.length_a   1.000
_cell.length_b   1.000
_cell.length_c   1.000
_cell.angle_alpha   90.00
_cell.angle_beta   90.00
_cell.angle_gamma   90.00
#
_symmetry.space_group_name_H-M   'P 1'
#
loop_
_entity.id
_entity.type
_entity.pdbx_description
1 polymer ?
#
loop_
_entity_poly.entity_id
_entity_poly.type
_entity_poly.pdbx_seq_one_letter_code
_entity_poly.pdbx_strand_id
1 'polypeptide(L)'
;MTRRILMLAVALFALHAATATVSAQSKTSGQKKSQTSQQTKKSTQQKKASTQKKQQQSKQTQSKGSSTAASSDQKTRTGDTATTGQPKSGKTEQKTEPVVNFGALPVARLFNGKDLAGWKLRDPNGKQSWSVVDGVLTNTDKGTDLVSEEKFTDFELHVEVRVPKGGNSGVYLQGRYEIQIGDTAGMTDLTNSMMGAIYSKIAPKMNAAKPAGEWQSLDVHFMQAVRDKTGAVVLKPMVTVILNDEIIIDRGEIDGPTGGALDADEGTPGPIMLQGDHTAVEYRNIIIRKLPPRELPAEDEEEEPPIPPKKSDTGTNTEP
;
A
#
# COMPACT_ATOMS: atom_id res chain seq x y z
N MET A 1 4.66 -70.10 -26.97
CA MET A 1 3.59 -69.08 -26.88
C MET A 1 3.07 -68.81 -25.45
N THR A 2 3.57 -69.48 -24.41
CA THR A 2 2.98 -69.43 -23.05
C THR A 2 3.63 -68.45 -22.06
N ARG A 3 4.75 -67.79 -22.40
CA ARG A 3 5.40 -66.78 -21.54
C ARG A 3 5.00 -65.33 -21.80
N ARG A 4 4.34 -65.03 -22.93
CA ARG A 4 3.89 -63.66 -23.26
C ARG A 4 2.50 -63.30 -22.73
N ILE A 5 1.67 -64.30 -22.40
CA ILE A 5 0.32 -64.07 -21.86
C ILE A 5 0.36 -63.79 -20.35
N LEU A 6 1.35 -64.30 -19.62
CA LEU A 6 1.46 -64.10 -18.17
C LEU A 6 1.95 -62.67 -17.80
N MET A 7 2.70 -62.00 -18.67
CA MET A 7 3.16 -60.63 -18.41
C MET A 7 2.11 -59.54 -18.69
N LEU A 8 1.10 -59.79 -19.53
CA LEU A 8 0.00 -58.85 -19.72
C LEU A 8 -1.02 -58.87 -18.57
N ALA A 9 -1.20 -60.02 -17.91
CA ALA A 9 -2.13 -60.15 -16.79
C ALA A 9 -1.64 -59.45 -15.50
N VAL A 10 -0.32 -59.41 -15.28
CA VAL A 10 0.28 -58.73 -14.11
C VAL A 10 0.27 -57.20 -14.28
N ALA A 11 0.39 -56.69 -15.51
CA ALA A 11 0.33 -55.25 -15.79
C ALA A 11 -1.10 -54.67 -15.64
N LEU A 12 -2.14 -55.43 -15.96
CA LEU A 12 -3.53 -54.96 -15.82
C LEU A 12 -4.02 -54.91 -14.36
N PHE A 13 -3.46 -55.74 -13.47
CA PHE A 13 -3.77 -55.72 -12.03
C PHE A 13 -3.05 -54.57 -11.31
N ALA A 14 -1.85 -54.20 -11.73
CA ALA A 14 -1.12 -53.06 -11.17
C ALA A 14 -1.78 -51.70 -11.49
N LEU A 15 -2.43 -51.58 -12.67
CA LEU A 15 -3.09 -50.33 -13.07
C LEU A 15 -4.45 -50.10 -12.38
N HIS A 16 -5.15 -51.17 -11.96
CA HIS A 16 -6.38 -51.07 -11.16
C HIS A 16 -6.11 -50.83 -9.67
N ALA A 17 -4.96 -51.27 -9.14
CA ALA A 17 -4.59 -51.01 -7.76
C ALA A 17 -4.16 -49.54 -7.55
N ALA A 18 -3.48 -48.93 -8.52
CA ALA A 18 -3.00 -47.54 -8.41
C ALA A 18 -4.13 -46.48 -8.51
N THR A 19 -5.22 -46.79 -9.22
CA THR A 19 -6.37 -45.88 -9.36
C THR A 19 -7.28 -45.88 -8.12
N ALA A 20 -7.33 -46.97 -7.35
CA ALA A 20 -8.09 -47.05 -6.10
C ALA A 20 -7.44 -46.26 -4.94
N THR A 21 -6.11 -46.20 -4.87
CA THR A 21 -5.38 -45.50 -3.78
C THR A 21 -5.49 -43.98 -3.90
N VAL A 22 -5.49 -43.43 -5.13
CA VAL A 22 -5.62 -41.97 -5.36
C VAL A 22 -7.05 -41.48 -5.05
N SER A 23 -8.07 -42.31 -5.28
CA SER A 23 -9.46 -41.98 -4.92
C SER A 23 -9.73 -41.99 -3.40
N ALA A 24 -8.96 -42.76 -2.62
CA ALA A 24 -9.13 -42.83 -1.16
C ALA A 24 -8.40 -41.70 -0.42
N GLN A 25 -7.23 -41.27 -0.91
CA GLN A 25 -6.47 -40.14 -0.35
C GLN A 25 -7.12 -38.77 -0.64
N SER A 26 -7.78 -38.61 -1.79
CA SER A 26 -8.49 -37.36 -2.12
C SER A 26 -9.73 -37.17 -1.23
N LYS A 27 -10.53 -38.21 -0.98
CA LYS A 27 -11.72 -38.16 -0.11
C LYS A 27 -11.39 -37.90 1.36
N THR A 28 -10.30 -38.48 1.88
CA THR A 28 -9.86 -38.26 3.28
C THR A 28 -9.24 -36.87 3.49
N SER A 29 -8.54 -36.30 2.48
CA SER A 29 -8.03 -34.93 2.56
C SER A 29 -9.13 -33.86 2.50
N GLY A 30 -10.20 -34.11 1.73
CA GLY A 30 -11.36 -33.22 1.63
C GLY A 30 -12.18 -33.14 2.93
N GLN A 31 -12.38 -34.27 3.61
CA GLN A 31 -13.07 -34.29 4.92
C GLN A 31 -12.25 -33.61 6.03
N LYS A 32 -10.92 -33.78 6.03
CA LYS A 32 -10.04 -33.11 7.02
C LYS A 32 -10.01 -31.60 6.82
N LYS A 33 -9.97 -31.09 5.58
CA LYS A 33 -10.05 -29.64 5.30
C LYS A 33 -11.43 -29.05 5.67
N SER A 34 -12.51 -29.79 5.45
CA SER A 34 -13.87 -29.36 5.82
C SER A 34 -14.07 -29.27 7.34
N GLN A 35 -13.55 -30.22 8.11
CA GLN A 35 -13.66 -30.18 9.57
C GLN A 35 -12.81 -29.05 10.19
N THR A 36 -11.58 -28.84 9.71
CA THR A 36 -10.72 -27.73 10.19
C THR A 36 -11.31 -26.36 9.88
N SER A 37 -12.00 -26.19 8.74
CA SER A 37 -12.70 -24.94 8.37
C SER A 37 -13.95 -24.69 9.21
N GLN A 38 -14.69 -25.73 9.60
CA GLN A 38 -15.85 -25.59 10.49
C GLN A 38 -15.44 -25.30 11.94
N GLN A 39 -14.31 -25.85 12.40
CA GLN A 39 -13.79 -25.62 13.76
C GLN A 39 -13.20 -24.21 13.94
N THR A 40 -12.56 -23.65 12.91
CA THR A 40 -12.07 -22.26 12.88
C THR A 40 -13.20 -21.23 12.78
N LYS A 41 -14.31 -21.54 12.09
CA LYS A 41 -15.50 -20.68 12.09
C LYS A 41 -16.19 -20.63 13.45
N LYS A 42 -16.31 -21.76 14.17
CA LYS A 42 -16.90 -21.78 15.53
C LYS A 42 -16.06 -21.02 16.57
N SER A 43 -14.72 -21.13 16.53
CA SER A 43 -13.86 -20.40 17.46
C SER A 43 -13.84 -18.88 17.22
N THR A 44 -13.97 -18.46 15.95
CA THR A 44 -14.07 -17.03 15.58
C THR A 44 -15.40 -16.41 16.01
N GLN A 45 -16.49 -17.18 15.97
CA GLN A 45 -17.81 -16.71 16.41
C GLN A 45 -17.92 -16.61 17.94
N GLN A 46 -17.27 -17.51 18.69
CA GLN A 46 -17.19 -17.43 20.15
C GLN A 46 -16.32 -16.27 20.66
N LYS A 47 -15.23 -15.92 19.95
CA LYS A 47 -14.43 -14.72 20.27
C LYS A 47 -15.15 -13.40 19.99
N LYS A 48 -16.00 -13.33 18.96
CA LYS A 48 -16.81 -12.12 18.69
C LYS A 48 -17.91 -11.89 19.73
N ALA A 49 -18.51 -12.96 20.26
CA ALA A 49 -19.54 -12.85 21.31
C ALA A 49 -18.99 -12.41 22.68
N SER A 50 -17.74 -12.77 23.02
CA SER A 50 -17.12 -12.35 24.29
C SER A 50 -16.66 -10.88 24.27
N THR A 51 -16.23 -10.36 23.11
CA THR A 51 -15.85 -8.94 22.95
C THR A 51 -17.06 -8.00 23.00
N GLN A 52 -18.22 -8.40 22.46
CA GLN A 52 -19.45 -7.59 22.56
C GLN A 52 -20.00 -7.53 24.00
N LYS A 53 -19.86 -8.59 24.79
CA LYS A 53 -20.29 -8.61 26.19
C LYS A 53 -19.42 -7.69 27.08
N LYS A 54 -18.14 -7.50 26.72
CA LYS A 54 -17.21 -6.61 27.45
C LYS A 54 -17.41 -5.12 27.14
N GLN A 55 -17.94 -4.77 25.95
CA GLN A 55 -18.28 -3.39 25.58
C GLN A 55 -19.63 -2.90 26.12
N GLN A 56 -20.54 -3.80 26.47
CA GLN A 56 -21.81 -3.42 27.11
C GLN A 56 -21.66 -3.16 28.62
N GLN A 57 -20.68 -3.79 29.30
CA GLN A 57 -20.41 -3.53 30.72
C GLN A 57 -19.67 -2.21 31.01
N SER A 58 -18.98 -1.61 30.03
CA SER A 58 -18.28 -0.33 30.23
C SER A 58 -19.18 0.90 30.02
N LYS A 59 -20.38 0.75 29.46
CA LYS A 59 -21.33 1.86 29.24
C LYS A 59 -22.28 2.12 30.42
N GLN A 60 -22.19 1.35 31.51
CA GLN A 60 -23.09 1.48 32.66
C GLN A 60 -22.48 2.22 33.87
N THR A 61 -21.24 2.71 33.77
CA THR A 61 -20.51 3.37 34.88
C THR A 61 -20.17 4.86 34.66
N GLN A 62 -20.70 5.53 33.63
CA GLN A 62 -20.45 6.96 33.37
C GLN A 62 -21.68 7.88 33.42
N SER A 63 -22.75 7.47 34.10
CA SER A 63 -23.87 8.38 34.42
C SER A 63 -24.24 8.29 35.90
N LYS A 64 -23.45 8.94 36.77
CA LYS A 64 -23.85 9.36 38.13
C LYS A 64 -22.76 10.24 38.75
N GLY A 65 -23.14 11.48 39.10
CA GLY A 65 -22.31 12.51 39.75
C GLY A 65 -21.85 13.57 38.75
N SER A 66 -22.16 14.86 38.83
CA SER A 66 -22.57 15.66 39.98
C SER A 66 -23.35 16.91 39.52
N SER A 67 -24.38 17.27 40.27
CA SER A 67 -25.17 18.50 40.20
C SER A 67 -24.84 19.44 41.36
N THR A 68 -25.23 20.72 41.24
CA THR A 68 -25.25 21.84 42.23
C THR A 68 -23.96 22.68 42.32
N ALA A 69 -23.93 24.02 42.43
CA ALA A 69 -24.92 25.11 42.44
C ALA A 69 -24.17 26.43 42.08
N ALA A 70 -24.71 27.30 41.20
CA ALA A 70 -25.29 28.64 41.47
C ALA A 70 -24.39 29.71 42.15
N SER A 71 -24.15 30.85 41.48
CA SER A 71 -24.69 32.18 41.87
C SER A 71 -24.25 33.33 40.95
N SER A 72 -25.25 34.14 40.57
CA SER A 72 -25.29 35.58 40.25
C SER A 72 -24.01 36.38 39.92
N ASP A 73 -24.05 37.11 38.79
CA ASP A 73 -24.19 38.58 38.85
C ASP A 73 -24.57 39.19 37.49
N GLN A 74 -25.54 40.10 37.56
CA GLN A 74 -26.09 40.86 36.46
C GLN A 74 -25.75 42.34 36.69
N LYS A 75 -25.15 43.01 35.69
CA LYS A 75 -25.27 44.47 35.57
C LYS A 75 -25.30 44.90 34.09
N THR A 76 -26.37 45.64 33.82
CA THR A 76 -26.76 46.51 32.69
C THR A 76 -25.65 47.45 32.19
N ARG A 77 -25.68 48.16 31.05
CA ARG A 77 -26.45 48.24 29.78
C ARG A 77 -25.81 49.44 29.03
N THR A 78 -26.14 49.61 27.74
CA THR A 78 -26.14 50.84 26.89
C THR A 78 -24.97 51.10 25.94
N GLY A 79 -25.33 51.33 24.66
CA GLY A 79 -24.58 52.21 23.75
C GLY A 79 -24.59 51.77 22.29
N ASP A 80 -25.57 52.23 21.53
CA ASP A 80 -25.67 52.18 20.05
C ASP A 80 -24.44 52.78 19.35
N THR A 81 -24.06 52.30 18.16
CA THR A 81 -24.26 53.01 16.87
C THR A 81 -23.80 52.16 15.70
N ALA A 82 -24.63 52.11 14.66
CA ALA A 82 -24.28 51.63 13.33
C ALA A 82 -23.46 52.68 12.58
N THR A 83 -22.42 52.27 11.84
CA THR A 83 -21.96 53.01 10.65
C THR A 83 -21.40 52.00 9.63
N THR A 84 -22.03 52.04 8.46
CA THR A 84 -21.67 51.41 7.19
C THR A 84 -20.26 51.77 6.72
N GLY A 85 -19.47 50.75 6.38
CA GLY A 85 -18.23 50.88 5.61
C GLY A 85 -18.15 49.78 4.55
N GLN A 86 -18.05 50.17 3.28
CA GLN A 86 -17.91 49.30 2.10
C GLN A 86 -16.70 48.33 2.22
N PRO A 87 -16.79 47.12 1.63
CA PRO A 87 -15.65 46.20 1.59
C PRO A 87 -14.61 46.69 0.58
N LYS A 88 -13.38 46.90 1.07
CA LYS A 88 -12.20 47.09 0.22
C LYS A 88 -11.82 45.73 -0.40
N SER A 89 -11.74 45.72 -1.72
CA SER A 89 -11.18 44.66 -2.57
C SER A 89 -9.82 44.18 -2.04
N GLY A 90 -9.82 43.06 -1.32
CA GLY A 90 -8.61 42.31 -1.00
C GLY A 90 -8.16 41.55 -2.25
N LYS A 91 -6.98 41.88 -2.75
CA LYS A 91 -6.29 41.04 -3.74
C LYS A 91 -6.08 39.67 -3.09
N THR A 92 -6.61 38.63 -3.70
CA THR A 92 -6.30 37.25 -3.34
C THR A 92 -4.82 37.03 -3.64
N GLU A 93 -3.98 37.08 -2.61
CA GLU A 93 -2.64 36.53 -2.69
C GLU A 93 -2.80 35.03 -2.94
N GLN A 94 -2.49 34.60 -4.17
CA GLN A 94 -2.26 33.19 -4.47
C GLN A 94 -1.12 32.76 -3.57
N LYS A 95 -1.45 31.96 -2.56
CA LYS A 95 -0.49 31.20 -1.77
C LYS A 95 0.27 30.32 -2.77
N THR A 96 1.49 30.70 -3.11
CA THR A 96 2.39 29.87 -3.90
C THR A 96 2.64 28.60 -3.09
N GLU A 97 2.15 27.47 -3.61
CA GLU A 97 2.45 26.14 -3.12
C GLU A 97 3.97 25.98 -2.88
N PRO A 98 4.40 25.23 -1.86
CA PRO A 98 5.81 24.95 -1.67
C PRO A 98 6.34 24.20 -2.90
N VAL A 99 7.16 24.89 -3.70
CA VAL A 99 7.84 24.29 -4.85
C VAL A 99 8.96 23.42 -4.29
N VAL A 100 8.69 22.14 -4.12
CA VAL A 100 9.76 21.16 -4.04
C VAL A 100 10.44 21.13 -5.40
N ASN A 101 11.70 21.61 -5.47
CA ASN A 101 12.45 21.66 -6.71
C ASN A 101 12.92 20.26 -7.09
N PHE A 102 12.11 19.61 -7.92
CA PHE A 102 12.32 18.22 -8.31
C PHE A 102 13.28 18.06 -9.52
N GLY A 103 13.69 19.11 -10.23
CA GLY A 103 14.54 19.00 -11.44
C GLY A 103 13.76 18.71 -12.74
N ALA A 104 14.46 18.69 -13.88
CA ALA A 104 13.93 18.93 -15.23
C ALA A 104 13.05 17.84 -15.89
N LEU A 105 12.66 16.78 -15.16
CA LEU A 105 11.80 15.72 -15.72
C LEU A 105 10.32 16.15 -15.75
N PRO A 106 9.54 15.79 -16.79
CA PRO A 106 8.16 16.23 -16.94
C PRO A 106 7.26 15.65 -15.85
N VAL A 107 6.44 16.52 -15.26
CA VAL A 107 5.44 16.19 -14.26
C VAL A 107 4.09 15.99 -14.95
N ALA A 108 3.42 14.87 -14.72
CA ALA A 108 2.13 14.53 -15.31
C ALA A 108 1.01 14.52 -14.26
N ARG A 109 -0.15 15.07 -14.61
CA ARG A 109 -1.37 14.90 -13.79
C ARG A 109 -1.96 13.54 -14.11
N LEU A 110 -1.90 12.62 -13.14
CA LEU A 110 -2.49 11.29 -13.28
C LEU A 110 -4.02 11.33 -13.13
N PHE A 111 -4.53 12.30 -12.37
CA PHE A 111 -5.95 12.62 -12.32
C PHE A 111 -6.25 13.96 -12.99
N ASN A 112 -7.20 13.95 -13.92
CA ASN A 112 -7.51 15.10 -14.77
C ASN A 112 -8.47 16.12 -14.14
N GLY A 113 -9.06 15.81 -12.97
CA GLY A 113 -10.01 16.68 -12.28
C GLY A 113 -11.39 16.80 -12.95
N LYS A 114 -11.73 15.93 -13.90
CA LYS A 114 -12.97 16.03 -14.69
C LYS A 114 -13.75 14.71 -14.72
N ASP A 115 -13.06 13.60 -14.98
CA ASP A 115 -13.67 12.29 -15.14
C ASP A 115 -12.66 11.18 -14.78
N LEU A 116 -13.02 9.93 -15.05
CA LEU A 116 -12.19 8.75 -14.78
C LEU A 116 -11.34 8.33 -15.98
N ALA A 117 -11.13 9.18 -17.00
CA ALA A 117 -10.26 8.83 -18.12
C ALA A 117 -8.84 8.52 -17.61
N GLY A 118 -8.25 7.44 -18.11
CA GLY A 118 -6.97 6.91 -17.60
C GLY A 118 -7.11 6.01 -16.37
N TRP A 119 -8.34 5.74 -15.92
CA TRP A 119 -8.64 4.87 -14.78
C TRP A 119 -9.70 3.83 -15.14
N LYS A 120 -9.61 2.67 -14.50
CA LYS A 120 -10.59 1.59 -14.61
C LYS A 120 -10.85 0.95 -13.26
N LEU A 121 -11.98 0.28 -13.11
CA LEU A 121 -12.21 -0.57 -11.95
C LEU A 121 -11.29 -1.79 -12.01
N ARG A 122 -10.79 -2.21 -10.83
CA ARG A 122 -10.03 -3.46 -10.66
C ARG A 122 -10.84 -4.67 -11.14
N ASP A 123 -12.10 -4.75 -10.71
CA ASP A 123 -13.10 -5.67 -11.25
C ASP A 123 -14.04 -4.88 -12.17
N PRO A 124 -14.03 -5.13 -13.50
CA PRO A 124 -14.94 -4.47 -14.43
C PRO A 124 -16.42 -4.69 -14.14
N ASN A 125 -16.77 -5.77 -13.44
CA ASN A 125 -18.15 -6.07 -13.02
C ASN A 125 -18.41 -5.65 -11.56
N GLY A 126 -17.42 -5.04 -10.92
CA GLY A 126 -17.48 -4.57 -9.56
C GLY A 126 -18.42 -3.38 -9.39
N LYS A 127 -18.79 -3.10 -8.14
CA LYS A 127 -19.64 -1.95 -7.83
C LYS A 127 -18.86 -0.66 -8.05
N GLN A 128 -19.31 0.14 -9.02
CA GLN A 128 -18.81 1.48 -9.23
C GLN A 128 -19.26 2.39 -8.07
N SER A 129 -18.31 2.97 -7.34
CA SER A 129 -18.56 3.97 -6.30
C SER A 129 -17.68 5.22 -6.43
N TRP A 130 -16.91 5.31 -7.52
CA TRP A 130 -16.07 6.46 -7.84
C TRP A 130 -16.81 7.45 -8.73
N SER A 131 -16.66 8.73 -8.42
CA SER A 131 -17.18 9.85 -9.19
C SER A 131 -16.26 11.06 -9.07
N VAL A 132 -16.45 12.06 -9.92
CA VAL A 132 -15.76 13.35 -9.80
C VAL A 132 -16.76 14.41 -9.36
N VAL A 133 -16.49 15.05 -8.21
CA VAL A 133 -17.32 16.11 -7.63
C VAL A 133 -16.44 17.34 -7.43
N ASP A 134 -16.75 18.44 -8.11
CA ASP A 134 -16.00 19.71 -8.01
C ASP A 134 -14.48 19.57 -8.21
N GLY A 135 -14.07 18.70 -9.12
CA GLY A 135 -12.67 18.41 -9.42
C GLY A 135 -11.96 17.50 -8.41
N VAL A 136 -12.70 16.90 -7.49
CA VAL A 136 -12.23 15.91 -6.52
C VAL A 136 -12.69 14.52 -6.95
N LEU A 137 -11.77 13.55 -6.94
CA LEU A 137 -12.08 12.14 -7.12
C LEU A 137 -12.64 11.58 -5.82
N THR A 138 -13.92 11.22 -5.81
CA THR A 138 -14.66 10.84 -4.60
C THR A 138 -15.14 9.40 -4.71
N ASN A 139 -14.82 8.61 -3.69
CA ASN A 139 -15.44 7.33 -3.39
C ASN A 139 -16.43 7.52 -2.22
N THR A 140 -17.72 7.29 -2.44
CA THR A 140 -18.75 7.59 -1.43
C THR A 140 -19.17 6.37 -0.60
N ASP A 141 -18.82 5.16 -1.02
CA ASP A 141 -19.23 3.91 -0.40
C ASP A 141 -18.30 2.78 -0.83
N LYS A 142 -18.28 1.70 -0.06
CA LYS A 142 -17.59 0.46 -0.39
C LYS A 142 -18.00 -0.01 -1.79
N GLY A 143 -17.03 -0.01 -2.69
CA GLY A 143 -17.17 -0.47 -4.06
C GLY A 143 -15.94 -1.25 -4.48
N THR A 144 -15.38 -0.90 -5.62
CA THR A 144 -14.26 -1.59 -6.23
C THR A 144 -13.06 -0.66 -6.34
N ASP A 145 -11.85 -1.19 -6.17
CA ASP A 145 -10.62 -0.42 -6.30
C ASP A 145 -10.51 0.24 -7.68
N LEU A 146 -9.92 1.43 -7.72
CA LEU A 146 -9.67 2.16 -8.95
C LEU A 146 -8.20 2.01 -9.35
N VAL A 147 -7.94 1.62 -10.59
CA VAL A 147 -6.62 1.28 -11.11
C VAL A 147 -6.31 2.17 -12.30
N SER A 148 -5.17 2.85 -12.28
CA SER A 148 -4.70 3.60 -13.45
C SER A 148 -4.42 2.64 -14.62
N GLU A 149 -4.68 3.10 -15.84
CA GLU A 149 -4.39 2.33 -17.05
C GLU A 149 -2.90 2.32 -17.36
N GLU A 150 -2.22 3.44 -17.04
CA GLU A 150 -0.79 3.58 -17.18
C GLU A 150 -0.02 2.80 -16.10
N LYS A 151 1.17 2.32 -16.46
CA LYS A 151 2.07 1.59 -15.56
C LYS A 151 3.38 2.33 -15.42
N PHE A 152 3.98 2.23 -14.24
CA PHE A 152 5.15 3.00 -13.83
C PHE A 152 6.24 2.07 -13.28
N THR A 153 7.50 2.43 -13.53
CA THR A 153 8.69 1.83 -12.89
C THR A 153 9.03 2.63 -11.64
N ASP A 154 10.03 3.50 -11.72
CA ASP A 154 10.48 4.41 -10.67
C ASP A 154 9.78 5.75 -10.86
N PHE A 155 9.33 6.34 -9.76
CA PHE A 155 8.58 7.57 -9.82
C PHE A 155 8.61 8.35 -8.50
N GLU A 156 8.31 9.63 -8.63
CA GLU A 156 7.77 10.42 -7.54
C GLU A 156 6.27 10.62 -7.74
N LEU A 157 5.51 10.49 -6.66
CA LEU A 157 4.06 10.62 -6.65
C LEU A 157 3.67 11.61 -5.56
N HIS A 158 2.86 12.59 -5.93
CA HIS A 158 2.14 13.46 -5.00
C HIS A 158 0.65 13.14 -5.05
N VAL A 159 0.03 13.05 -3.87
CA VAL A 159 -1.40 12.81 -3.69
C VAL A 159 -1.90 13.68 -2.55
N GLU A 160 -2.98 14.42 -2.78
CA GLU A 160 -3.77 14.96 -1.67
C GLU A 160 -4.95 14.04 -1.39
N VAL A 161 -5.11 13.63 -0.14
CA VAL A 161 -6.15 12.68 0.28
C VAL A 161 -6.88 13.17 1.52
N ARG A 162 -8.19 12.89 1.59
CA ARG A 162 -9.04 13.18 2.74
C ARG A 162 -9.92 11.97 3.04
N VAL A 163 -10.01 11.62 4.32
CA VAL A 163 -10.88 10.55 4.82
C VAL A 163 -11.82 11.07 5.91
N PRO A 164 -13.04 10.52 6.04
CA PRO A 164 -13.93 10.80 7.16
C PRO A 164 -13.40 10.13 8.44
N LYS A 165 -14.04 10.43 9.58
CA LYS A 165 -13.71 9.81 10.87
C LYS A 165 -13.83 8.29 10.79
N GLY A 166 -12.80 7.57 11.22
CA GLY A 166 -12.70 6.12 11.11
C GLY A 166 -12.55 5.61 9.67
N GLY A 167 -12.21 6.48 8.72
CA GLY A 167 -11.97 6.11 7.33
C GLY A 167 -10.73 5.25 7.16
N ASN A 168 -10.76 4.42 6.12
CA ASN A 168 -9.73 3.50 5.68
C ASN A 168 -9.75 3.41 4.14
N SER A 169 -8.59 3.56 3.54
CA SER A 169 -8.28 3.35 2.13
C SER A 169 -6.79 2.97 2.00
N GLY A 170 -6.28 2.93 0.78
CA GLY A 170 -4.87 2.67 0.48
C GLY A 170 -4.46 3.26 -0.87
N VAL A 171 -3.21 3.68 -0.98
CA VAL A 171 -2.57 4.03 -2.25
C VAL A 171 -1.52 2.97 -2.54
N TYR A 172 -1.76 2.15 -3.56
CA TYR A 172 -0.87 1.06 -3.94
C TYR A 172 0.12 1.51 -5.01
N LEU A 173 1.41 1.47 -4.65
CA LEU A 173 2.53 1.68 -5.57
C LEU A 173 2.67 0.43 -6.43
N GLN A 174 2.69 0.62 -7.75
CA GLN A 174 2.69 -0.46 -8.75
C GLN A 174 1.56 -1.50 -8.57
N GLY A 175 0.47 -1.15 -7.86
CA GLY A 175 -0.61 -2.07 -7.54
C GLY A 175 -0.23 -3.14 -6.52
N ARG A 176 0.93 -3.03 -5.86
CA ARG A 176 1.51 -4.08 -5.00
C ARG A 176 1.82 -3.64 -3.58
N TYR A 177 2.27 -2.40 -3.42
CA TYR A 177 2.78 -1.91 -2.13
C TYR A 177 1.87 -0.81 -1.60
N GLU A 178 1.02 -1.17 -0.65
CA GLU A 178 0.04 -0.27 -0.05
C GLU A 178 0.71 0.71 0.91
N ILE A 179 0.58 2.00 0.59
CA ILE A 179 0.64 3.05 1.59
C ILE A 179 -0.75 3.14 2.23
N GLN A 180 -0.82 2.85 3.52
CA GLN A 180 -2.07 2.88 4.26
C GLN A 180 -2.63 4.31 4.32
N ILE A 181 -3.92 4.47 4.03
CA ILE A 181 -4.66 5.70 4.28
C ILE A 181 -5.67 5.45 5.41
N GLY A 182 -5.65 6.26 6.46
CA GLY A 182 -6.59 6.07 7.58
C GLY A 182 -6.66 7.22 8.56
N ASP A 183 -7.75 7.24 9.34
CA ASP A 183 -7.93 8.19 10.44
C ASP A 183 -7.13 7.76 11.68
N THR A 184 -5.85 8.13 11.71
CA THR A 184 -4.93 7.79 12.81
C THR A 184 -4.35 8.99 13.54
N ALA A 185 -4.89 10.19 13.34
CA ALA A 185 -4.40 11.40 14.00
C ALA A 185 -4.45 11.28 15.53
N GLY A 186 -3.38 11.72 16.20
CA GLY A 186 -3.28 11.70 17.66
C GLY A 186 -3.02 10.32 18.29
N MET A 187 -2.94 9.24 17.49
CA MET A 187 -2.49 7.94 17.99
C MET A 187 -0.97 7.96 18.26
N THR A 188 -0.55 7.41 19.39
CA THR A 188 0.86 7.39 19.83
C THR A 188 1.60 6.10 19.46
N ASP A 189 0.87 5.00 19.34
CA ASP A 189 1.46 3.70 19.02
C ASP A 189 1.76 3.62 17.52
N LEU A 190 3.04 3.74 17.16
CA LEU A 190 3.49 3.68 15.78
C LEU A 190 3.43 2.25 15.24
N THR A 191 2.42 1.95 14.44
CA THR A 191 2.21 0.62 13.85
C THR A 191 2.28 0.65 12.32
N ASN A 192 2.52 -0.50 11.71
CA ASN A 192 2.50 -0.70 10.27
C ASN A 192 1.08 -0.74 9.66
N SER A 193 0.10 -0.15 10.34
CA SER A 193 -1.28 0.03 9.88
C SER A 193 -1.74 1.49 10.06
N MET A 194 -0.81 2.41 10.30
CA MET A 194 -1.09 3.85 10.42
C MET A 194 -1.07 4.55 9.08
N MET A 195 -1.69 5.74 9.02
CA MET A 195 -1.56 6.65 7.88
C MET A 195 -0.11 6.80 7.42
N GLY A 196 0.14 6.52 6.14
CA GLY A 196 1.46 6.63 5.52
C GLY A 196 2.41 5.44 5.75
N ALA A 197 2.02 4.44 6.55
CA ALA A 197 2.76 3.19 6.70
C ALA A 197 2.78 2.39 5.39
N ILE A 198 3.82 1.56 5.18
CA ILE A 198 3.71 0.45 4.23
C ILE A 198 3.00 -0.69 4.94
N TYR A 199 1.77 -0.98 4.52
CA TYR A 199 0.84 -1.82 5.28
C TYR A 199 1.43 -3.19 5.62
N SER A 200 1.41 -3.57 6.90
CA SER A 200 2.00 -4.81 7.44
C SER A 200 3.52 -4.98 7.25
N LYS A 201 4.23 -3.97 6.75
CA LYS A 201 5.68 -4.04 6.47
C LYS A 201 6.48 -3.00 7.25
N ILE A 202 6.24 -1.71 7.01
CA ILE A 202 7.06 -0.62 7.52
C ILE A 202 6.16 0.36 8.29
N ALA A 203 6.40 0.49 9.59
CA ALA A 203 5.75 1.52 10.41
C ALA A 203 6.40 2.89 10.16
N PRO A 204 5.63 4.00 10.19
CA PRO A 204 6.19 5.34 10.10
C PRO A 204 6.98 5.65 11.38
N LYS A 205 8.02 6.48 11.26
CA LYS A 205 8.86 6.90 12.40
C LYS A 205 8.18 7.92 13.33
N MET A 206 7.08 8.53 12.87
CA MET A 206 6.25 9.47 13.62
C MET A 206 4.85 9.53 13.00
N ASN A 207 3.87 10.00 13.79
CA ASN A 207 2.52 10.24 13.30
C ASN A 207 2.37 11.68 12.84
N ALA A 208 2.39 11.91 11.52
CA ALA A 208 2.20 13.23 10.92
C ALA A 208 0.77 13.44 10.39
N ALA A 209 -0.19 12.56 10.72
CA ALA A 209 -1.56 12.66 10.22
C ALA A 209 -2.33 13.83 10.85
N LYS A 210 -2.99 14.63 10.02
CA LYS A 210 -3.98 15.62 10.46
C LYS A 210 -5.32 14.95 10.83
N PRO A 211 -6.19 15.58 11.62
CA PRO A 211 -7.51 15.05 11.96
C PRO A 211 -8.35 14.64 10.73
N ALA A 212 -9.27 13.69 10.93
CA ALA A 212 -10.25 13.31 9.91
C ALA A 212 -11.01 14.52 9.34
N GLY A 213 -11.28 14.48 8.04
CA GLY A 213 -11.90 15.59 7.30
C GLY A 213 -10.93 16.68 6.84
N GLU A 214 -9.66 16.62 7.23
CA GLU A 214 -8.62 17.49 6.68
C GLU A 214 -7.88 16.85 5.50
N TRP A 215 -7.42 17.69 4.57
CA TRP A 215 -6.56 17.28 3.47
C TRP A 215 -5.15 16.97 3.94
N GLN A 216 -4.66 15.82 3.50
CA GLN A 216 -3.35 15.27 3.81
C GLN A 216 -2.50 15.37 2.55
N SER A 217 -1.29 15.91 2.66
CA SER A 217 -0.31 15.88 1.57
C SER A 217 0.53 14.62 1.70
N LEU A 218 0.51 13.76 0.69
CA LEU A 218 1.30 12.53 0.64
C LEU A 218 2.25 12.61 -0.55
N ASP A 219 3.54 12.68 -0.27
CA ASP A 219 4.60 12.67 -1.27
C ASP A 219 5.42 11.38 -1.14
N VAL A 220 5.71 10.74 -2.26
CA VAL A 220 6.32 9.42 -2.31
C VAL A 220 7.44 9.43 -3.34
N HIS A 221 8.61 8.95 -2.95
CA HIS A 221 9.65 8.57 -3.89
C HIS A 221 9.76 7.05 -3.86
N PHE A 222 9.46 6.40 -4.97
CA PHE A 222 9.43 4.95 -5.10
C PHE A 222 10.43 4.48 -6.15
N MET A 223 11.26 3.52 -5.76
CA MET A 223 12.18 2.79 -6.63
C MET A 223 11.75 1.33 -6.70
N GLN A 224 11.62 0.83 -7.92
CA GLN A 224 11.20 -0.53 -8.21
C GLN A 224 12.24 -1.57 -7.76
N ALA A 225 11.78 -2.79 -7.51
CA ALA A 225 12.68 -3.93 -7.38
C ALA A 225 13.48 -4.17 -8.67
N VAL A 226 14.71 -4.66 -8.56
CA VAL A 226 15.51 -5.10 -9.70
C VAL A 226 15.67 -6.62 -9.65
N ARG A 227 15.50 -7.27 -10.79
CA ARG A 227 15.75 -8.71 -10.94
C ARG A 227 17.04 -8.96 -11.71
N ASP A 228 17.74 -10.03 -11.34
CA ASP A 228 18.85 -10.53 -12.13
C ASP A 228 18.37 -11.36 -13.35
N LYS A 229 19.32 -11.88 -14.12
CA LYS A 229 19.08 -12.73 -15.30
C LYS A 229 18.41 -14.07 -14.95
N THR A 230 18.48 -14.51 -13.69
CA THR A 230 17.79 -15.73 -13.21
C THR A 230 16.34 -15.46 -12.81
N GLY A 231 15.96 -14.18 -12.72
CA GLY A 231 14.65 -13.71 -12.27
C GLY A 231 14.58 -13.52 -10.75
N ALA A 232 15.69 -13.67 -10.01
CA ALA A 232 15.72 -13.40 -8.57
C ALA A 232 15.71 -11.89 -8.32
N VAL A 233 14.97 -11.44 -7.29
CA VAL A 233 15.02 -10.04 -6.84
C VAL A 233 16.37 -9.80 -6.14
N VAL A 234 17.21 -8.96 -6.73
CA VAL A 234 18.54 -8.60 -6.22
C VAL A 234 18.56 -7.25 -5.53
N LEU A 235 17.63 -6.35 -5.87
CA LEU A 235 17.36 -5.13 -5.13
C LEU A 235 15.87 -5.08 -4.80
N LYS A 236 15.53 -4.95 -3.52
CA LYS A 236 14.14 -4.81 -3.09
C LYS A 236 13.59 -3.43 -3.51
N PRO A 237 12.26 -3.30 -3.64
CA PRO A 237 11.65 -1.99 -3.79
C PRO A 237 12.01 -1.11 -2.59
N MET A 238 12.23 0.16 -2.86
CA MET A 238 12.58 1.15 -1.84
C MET A 238 11.61 2.31 -1.90
N VAL A 239 11.21 2.82 -0.73
CA VAL A 239 10.26 3.92 -0.64
C VAL A 239 10.68 4.95 0.40
N THR A 240 10.59 6.23 0.03
CA THR A 240 10.54 7.35 0.97
C THR A 240 9.12 7.90 0.95
N VAL A 241 8.52 8.06 2.13
CA VAL A 241 7.17 8.61 2.30
C VAL A 241 7.26 9.87 3.14
N ILE A 242 6.71 10.96 2.61
CA ILE A 242 6.54 12.24 3.28
C ILE A 242 5.04 12.46 3.45
N LEU A 243 4.62 12.74 4.67
CA LEU A 243 3.22 13.02 5.01
C LEU A 243 3.16 14.37 5.71
N ASN A 244 2.43 15.32 5.12
CA ASN A 244 2.30 16.68 5.64
C ASN A 244 3.65 17.33 5.99
N ASP A 245 4.54 17.39 4.99
CA ASP A 245 5.89 17.97 5.08
C ASP A 245 6.89 17.22 5.99
N GLU A 246 6.48 16.11 6.62
CA GLU A 246 7.33 15.28 7.47
C GLU A 246 7.73 13.98 6.77
N ILE A 247 9.04 13.70 6.67
CA ILE A 247 9.53 12.39 6.18
C ILE A 247 9.19 11.34 7.23
N ILE A 248 8.17 10.52 7.00
CA ILE A 248 7.73 9.48 7.95
C ILE A 248 8.37 8.11 7.68
N ILE A 249 8.82 7.86 6.45
CA ILE A 249 9.65 6.70 6.06
C ILE A 249 10.77 7.22 5.18
N ASP A 250 12.02 6.91 5.53
CA ASP A 250 13.20 7.31 4.73
C ASP A 250 13.90 6.07 4.17
N ARG A 251 13.90 5.93 2.83
CA ARG A 251 14.55 4.82 2.10
C ARG A 251 14.22 3.43 2.67
N GLY A 252 12.96 3.19 2.99
CA GLY A 252 12.50 1.90 3.52
C GLY A 252 12.48 0.82 2.44
N GLU A 253 13.15 -0.30 2.68
CA GLU A 253 13.08 -1.48 1.81
C GLU A 253 11.81 -2.29 2.10
N ILE A 254 11.06 -2.61 1.04
CA ILE A 254 9.78 -3.32 1.16
C ILE A 254 10.01 -4.82 0.94
N ASP A 255 9.69 -5.62 1.95
CA ASP A 255 9.82 -7.08 1.87
C ASP A 255 8.59 -7.72 1.21
N GLY A 256 8.58 -7.69 -0.12
CA GLY A 256 7.53 -8.28 -0.96
C GLY A 256 6.19 -7.53 -0.95
N PRO A 257 5.23 -7.94 -1.80
CA PRO A 257 3.93 -7.29 -1.91
C PRO A 257 3.13 -7.26 -0.60
N THR A 258 2.30 -6.23 -0.47
CA THR A 258 1.34 -6.08 0.65
C THR A 258 0.03 -6.82 0.37
N GLY A 259 -0.84 -6.92 1.37
CA GLY A 259 -2.18 -7.48 1.19
C GLY A 259 -3.00 -6.67 0.18
N GLY A 260 -3.84 -7.33 -0.61
CA GLY A 260 -4.65 -6.66 -1.63
C GLY A 260 -3.94 -6.38 -2.95
N ALA A 261 -2.64 -6.69 -3.07
CA ALA A 261 -1.87 -6.55 -4.30
C ALA A 261 -2.55 -7.19 -5.53
N LEU A 262 -2.32 -6.61 -6.71
CA LEU A 262 -2.84 -7.10 -7.99
C LEU A 262 -2.15 -8.40 -8.44
N ASP A 263 -0.86 -8.52 -8.16
CA ASP A 263 0.00 -9.65 -8.50
C ASP A 263 1.25 -9.67 -7.59
N ALA A 264 2.17 -10.60 -7.84
CA ALA A 264 3.44 -10.71 -7.14
C ALA A 264 4.67 -10.47 -8.05
N ASP A 265 4.47 -9.85 -9.21
CA ASP A 265 5.47 -9.70 -10.26
C ASP A 265 6.37 -8.48 -9.99
N GLU A 266 7.12 -8.54 -8.88
CA GLU A 266 8.10 -7.49 -8.52
C GLU A 266 9.07 -7.23 -9.68
N GLY A 267 9.56 -6.00 -9.84
CA GLY A 267 10.47 -5.67 -10.94
C GLY A 267 9.83 -5.48 -12.31
N THR A 268 8.49 -5.58 -12.42
CA THR A 268 7.74 -5.22 -13.63
C THR A 268 6.93 -3.94 -13.41
N PRO A 269 6.80 -3.05 -14.43
CA PRO A 269 6.02 -1.83 -14.28
C PRO A 269 4.59 -2.14 -13.81
N GLY A 270 4.06 -1.33 -12.91
CA GLY A 270 2.71 -1.53 -12.35
C GLY A 270 1.93 -0.22 -12.24
N PRO A 271 0.59 -0.29 -12.13
CA PRO A 271 -0.26 0.89 -12.05
C PRO A 271 -0.21 1.54 -10.66
N ILE A 272 -0.68 2.78 -10.53
CA ILE A 272 -1.20 3.26 -9.25
C ILE A 272 -2.61 2.70 -9.05
N MET A 273 -2.90 2.15 -7.87
CA MET A 273 -4.24 1.69 -7.49
C MET A 273 -4.70 2.36 -6.19
N LEU A 274 -5.96 2.80 -6.17
CA LEU A 274 -6.62 3.41 -5.03
C LEU A 274 -7.65 2.41 -4.48
N GLN A 275 -7.53 2.09 -3.19
CA GLN A 275 -8.45 1.17 -2.53
C GLN A 275 -9.83 1.81 -2.40
N GLY A 276 -10.87 1.10 -2.86
CA GLY A 276 -12.24 1.64 -2.91
C GLY A 276 -13.27 0.78 -2.18
N ASP A 277 -12.85 -0.36 -1.63
CA ASP A 277 -13.73 -1.39 -1.05
C ASP A 277 -13.89 -1.26 0.49
N HIS A 278 -13.18 -0.31 1.13
CA HIS A 278 -13.16 -0.14 2.59
C HIS A 278 -14.10 0.95 3.11
N THR A 279 -13.87 2.22 2.79
CA THR A 279 -14.72 3.33 3.26
C THR A 279 -14.70 4.47 2.24
N ALA A 280 -15.51 5.50 2.49
CA ALA A 280 -15.46 6.71 1.68
C ALA A 280 -14.09 7.41 1.79
N VAL A 281 -13.61 7.96 0.68
CA VAL A 281 -12.33 8.65 0.57
C VAL A 281 -12.37 9.63 -0.60
N GLU A 282 -11.63 10.72 -0.48
CA GLU A 282 -11.50 11.74 -1.51
C GLU A 282 -10.03 11.98 -1.85
N TYR A 283 -9.76 12.14 -3.14
CA TYR A 283 -8.44 12.42 -3.68
C TYR A 283 -8.47 13.63 -4.60
N ARG A 284 -7.39 14.41 -4.59
CA ARG A 284 -7.13 15.45 -5.59
C ARG A 284 -5.64 15.57 -5.83
N ASN A 285 -5.27 16.35 -6.84
CA ASN A 285 -3.88 16.64 -7.16
C ASN A 285 -2.99 15.39 -7.25
N ILE A 286 -3.50 14.32 -7.88
CA ILE A 286 -2.70 13.11 -8.13
C ILE A 286 -1.74 13.42 -9.28
N ILE A 287 -0.47 13.60 -8.93
CA ILE A 287 0.58 14.05 -9.82
C ILE A 287 1.72 13.03 -9.75
N ILE A 288 2.26 12.63 -10.90
CA ILE A 288 3.32 11.65 -10.97
C ILE A 288 4.44 12.15 -11.88
N ARG A 289 5.67 11.87 -11.49
CA ARG A 289 6.87 12.14 -12.26
C ARG A 289 7.65 10.85 -12.42
N LYS A 290 7.83 10.42 -13.66
CA LYS A 290 8.62 9.23 -13.97
C LYS A 290 10.09 9.53 -13.75
N LEU A 291 10.77 8.60 -13.10
CA LEU A 291 12.22 8.63 -12.93
C LEU A 291 12.87 7.62 -13.88
N PRO A 292 14.15 7.81 -14.23
CA PRO A 292 14.94 6.78 -14.88
C PRO A 292 14.93 5.50 -14.03
N PRO A 293 14.91 4.31 -14.63
CA PRO A 293 14.99 3.06 -13.89
C PRO A 293 16.28 2.97 -13.06
N ARG A 294 16.16 2.40 -11.86
CA ARG A 294 17.31 2.00 -11.03
C ARG A 294 18.19 1.00 -11.76
N GLU A 295 19.42 1.40 -12.08
CA GLU A 295 20.43 0.49 -12.61
C GLU A 295 21.07 -0.34 -11.49
N LEU A 296 21.52 -1.55 -11.82
CA LEU A 296 22.42 -2.30 -10.95
C LEU A 296 23.72 -1.52 -10.83
N PRO A 297 24.40 -1.52 -9.65
CA PRO A 297 25.80 -1.15 -9.61
C PRO A 297 26.53 -1.94 -10.70
N ALA A 298 27.41 -1.29 -11.46
CA ALA A 298 28.28 -2.00 -12.38
C ALA A 298 28.94 -3.15 -11.61
N GLU A 299 28.89 -4.38 -12.14
CA GLU A 299 29.71 -5.45 -11.61
C GLU A 299 31.15 -4.92 -11.64
N ASP A 300 31.80 -4.79 -10.49
CA ASP A 300 33.22 -4.49 -10.44
C ASP A 300 33.87 -5.54 -11.36
N GLU A 301 34.41 -5.11 -12.50
CA GLU A 301 35.17 -6.02 -13.36
C GLU A 301 36.24 -6.59 -12.44
N GLU A 302 36.17 -7.89 -12.13
CA GLU A 302 37.22 -8.56 -11.38
C GLU A 302 38.52 -8.28 -12.13
N GLU A 303 39.36 -7.37 -11.59
CA GLU A 303 40.67 -7.11 -12.16
C GLU A 303 41.35 -8.47 -12.28
N GLU A 304 41.61 -8.90 -13.53
CA GLU A 304 42.30 -10.18 -13.75
C GLU A 304 43.55 -10.19 -12.86
N PRO A 305 43.76 -11.26 -12.07
CA PRO A 305 44.90 -11.30 -11.17
C PRO A 305 46.18 -11.03 -11.96
N PRO A 306 47.09 -10.20 -11.44
CA PRO A 306 48.26 -9.75 -12.19
C PRO A 306 49.00 -10.95 -12.78
N ILE A 307 49.19 -10.91 -14.10
CA ILE A 307 49.92 -11.95 -14.84
C ILE A 307 51.24 -12.21 -14.10
N PRO A 308 51.49 -13.44 -13.62
CA PRO A 308 52.72 -13.72 -12.89
C PRO A 308 53.92 -13.41 -13.79
N PRO A 309 54.97 -12.78 -13.24
CA PRO A 309 56.14 -12.41 -14.04
C PRO A 309 56.69 -13.64 -14.74
N LYS A 310 56.90 -13.54 -16.07
CA LYS A 310 57.60 -14.56 -16.84
C LYS A 310 58.93 -14.85 -16.13
N LYS A 311 59.13 -16.10 -15.73
CA LYS A 311 60.42 -16.57 -15.22
C LYS A 311 61.47 -16.19 -16.27
N SER A 312 62.40 -15.33 -15.89
CA SER A 312 63.59 -15.08 -16.69
C SER A 312 64.35 -16.41 -16.78
N ASP A 313 64.42 -16.97 -17.98
CA ASP A 313 65.37 -18.03 -18.29
C ASP A 313 66.78 -17.46 -18.05
N THR A 314 67.33 -17.72 -16.86
CA THR A 314 68.78 -17.60 -16.67
C THR A 314 69.40 -18.79 -17.37
N GLY A 315 69.59 -18.63 -18.67
CA GLY A 315 70.40 -19.52 -19.48
C GLY A 315 71.79 -19.64 -18.84
N THR A 316 72.10 -20.84 -18.39
CA THR A 316 73.45 -21.25 -18.02
C THR A 316 74.31 -21.15 -19.27
N ASN A 317 75.19 -20.15 -19.34
CA ASN A 317 76.24 -20.11 -20.33
C ASN A 317 77.43 -20.88 -19.77
N THR A 318 77.50 -22.17 -20.13
CA THR A 318 78.69 -23.00 -20.02
C THR A 318 79.60 -22.77 -21.21
N GLU A 319 80.90 -22.73 -20.92
CA GLU A 319 82.10 -23.04 -21.74
C GLU A 319 83.08 -21.88 -21.99
N PRO A 320 84.36 -22.18 -22.26
CA PRO A 320 85.15 -23.40 -21.94
C PRO A 320 86.29 -23.15 -20.95
#